data_AF-A0A2N1FBR4-F1
#
_entry.id   AF-A0A2N1FBR4-F1
#
_cell.length_a   1.000
_cell.length_b   1.000
_cell.length_c   1.000
_cell.angle_alpha   90.00
_cell.angle_beta   90.00
_cell.angle_gamma   90.00
#
_symmetry.space_group_name_H-M   'P 1'
#
loop_
_entity.id
_entity.type
_entity.pdbx_description
1 polymer ?
#
loop_
_entity_poly.entity_id
_entity_poly.type
_entity_poly.pdbx_seq_one_letter_code
_entity_poly.pdbx_strand_id
1 'polypeptide(L)'
;MHFLKRMKTVNYKLYKRGHPIDDGKIVFYDANGDNLKDWYFKDAPVVYYQFKFDANGGGMRVEMIISPAIQNYGCKIHRSWHITPIEEEAYKSPVQAVEKKEQYFVEEIKIENLDEGSKNGGSNKKLGIIYGKEYRLKVSKYKNNKLPNDNKTVKWSYSYTNAEGVATIGKIKQTGGIITFKTDNLDFCGNNITFYAYIKNKEKEASLDVFHHYRFRWFDKKVFDDEIKKRTVSKMPWKINQSSTSLCGMACIFYLFAKEQPNEFKTFSEELFRTGETVFNGYSVTPSEEILNKNPKDSDFPEYYDYPKRKYVNMPFVDYITMVSVRNADNPSYKGGNEQFEAINWPPLMTGLLENMLGYKKVESNGIYNPIKRTFTGTSNVEIQNKIDNLNKLYNEGYKLILMIDSDLIAQDKDTLKNIGQLEYHWVVLESKIQNIQNLDTNGNIFYKYYFNVYSWGSKTKYIKKSITWQDFAHNYYGYIKIK
;
A
#
# COMPACT_ATOMS: atom_id res chain seq x y z
N MET A 1 -13.92 44.78 18.68
CA MET A 1 -13.50 45.20 17.33
C MET A 1 -12.12 44.61 17.05
N HIS A 2 -12.06 43.39 16.49
CA HIS A 2 -10.80 42.73 16.16
C HIS A 2 -10.45 43.01 14.69
N PHE A 3 -9.49 43.92 14.46
CA PHE A 3 -8.89 44.14 13.15
C PHE A 3 -7.76 43.12 12.93
N LEU A 4 -8.08 41.96 12.34
CA LEU A 4 -7.09 40.97 11.93
C LEU A 4 -6.95 40.97 10.39
N LYS A 5 -5.85 41.59 9.94
CA LYS A 5 -5.17 41.45 8.64
C LYS A 5 -6.03 41.34 7.37
N ARG A 6 -6.09 42.43 6.58
CA ARG A 6 -5.79 42.49 5.12
C ARG A 6 -6.11 43.89 4.55
N MET A 7 -5.21 44.86 4.70
CA MET A 7 -4.99 45.86 3.63
C MET A 7 -3.80 45.36 2.82
N LYS A 8 -4.04 44.82 1.62
CA LYS A 8 -2.99 44.21 0.79
C LYS A 8 -2.35 45.16 -0.24
N THR A 9 -2.77 46.42 -0.34
CA THR A 9 -2.43 47.24 -1.52
C THR A 9 -2.37 48.73 -1.21
N VAL A 10 -1.52 49.16 -0.28
CA VAL A 10 -0.98 50.53 -0.35
C VAL A 10 0.45 50.41 -0.82
N ASN A 11 0.70 50.77 -2.08
CA ASN A 11 2.04 50.82 -2.61
C ASN A 11 2.77 52.01 -1.95
N TYR A 12 3.57 51.71 -0.93
CA TYR A 12 4.26 52.71 -0.12
C TYR A 12 5.18 53.64 -0.96
N LYS A 13 5.70 53.17 -2.10
CA LYS A 13 6.50 54.00 -3.02
C LYS A 13 5.65 55.00 -3.81
N LEU A 14 4.42 54.63 -4.20
CA LEU A 14 3.47 55.54 -4.87
C LEU A 14 2.90 56.57 -3.89
N TYR A 15 2.64 56.15 -2.64
CA TYR A 15 2.27 57.06 -1.55
C TYR A 15 3.31 58.16 -1.33
N LYS A 16 4.61 57.83 -1.21
CA LYS A 16 5.68 58.84 -1.02
C LYS A 16 5.77 59.85 -2.17
N ARG A 17 5.20 59.54 -3.33
CA ARG A 17 5.16 60.39 -4.52
C ARG A 17 3.85 61.18 -4.65
N GLY A 18 2.96 61.10 -3.65
CA GLY A 18 1.70 61.85 -3.62
C GLY A 18 0.58 61.23 -4.45
N HIS A 19 0.72 60.01 -4.96
CA HIS A 19 -0.33 59.38 -5.75
C HIS A 19 -1.50 58.90 -4.87
N PRO A 20 -2.75 59.12 -5.30
CA PRO A 20 -3.92 58.63 -4.60
C PRO A 20 -4.03 57.10 -4.66
N ILE A 21 -4.81 56.53 -3.75
CA ILE A 21 -5.30 55.15 -3.86
C ILE A 21 -6.48 55.16 -4.84
N ASP A 22 -6.34 54.43 -5.96
CA ASP A 22 -7.32 54.43 -7.05
C ASP A 22 -8.69 53.89 -6.61
N ASP A 23 -8.71 52.71 -5.98
CA ASP A 23 -9.92 52.05 -5.48
C ASP A 23 -9.69 51.40 -4.10
N GLY A 24 -10.65 51.55 -3.19
CA GLY A 24 -10.60 50.95 -1.86
C GLY A 24 -11.96 50.63 -1.25
N LYS A 25 -11.95 49.69 -0.28
CA LYS A 25 -13.14 49.23 0.43
C LYS A 25 -12.84 48.99 1.92
N ILE A 26 -13.68 49.52 2.80
CA ILE A 26 -13.73 49.17 4.23
C ILE A 26 -15.01 48.38 4.50
N VAL A 27 -14.90 47.27 5.21
CA VAL A 27 -16.04 46.43 5.61
C VAL A 27 -16.15 46.44 7.13
N PHE A 28 -17.36 46.73 7.62
CA PHE A 28 -17.70 46.70 9.04
C PHE A 28 -18.44 45.40 9.34
N TYR A 29 -17.93 44.64 10.31
CA TYR A 29 -18.54 43.41 10.77
C TYR A 29 -19.05 43.56 12.20
N ASP A 30 -20.09 42.81 12.56
CA ASP A 30 -20.52 42.67 13.95
C ASP A 30 -19.61 41.72 14.75
N ALA A 31 -19.94 41.47 16.02
CA ALA A 31 -19.17 40.57 16.87
C ALA A 31 -19.26 39.09 16.43
N ASN A 32 -20.26 38.72 15.63
CA ASN A 32 -20.46 37.37 15.10
C ASN A 32 -19.78 37.17 13.73
N GLY A 33 -19.26 38.25 13.13
CA GLY A 33 -18.60 38.23 11.84
C GLY A 33 -19.54 38.51 10.66
N ASP A 34 -20.78 38.92 10.91
CA ASP A 34 -21.74 39.29 9.87
C ASP A 34 -21.43 40.69 9.33
N ASN A 35 -21.51 40.87 8.01
CA ASN A 35 -21.25 42.16 7.37
C ASN A 35 -22.39 43.13 7.66
N LEU A 36 -22.09 44.17 8.44
CA LEU A 36 -23.00 45.26 8.76
C LEU A 36 -23.05 46.30 7.66
N LYS A 37 -21.88 46.68 7.12
CA LYS A 37 -21.79 47.80 6.18
C LYS A 37 -20.50 47.77 5.36
N ASP A 38 -20.62 48.19 4.11
CA ASP A 38 -19.50 48.45 3.22
C ASP A 38 -19.33 49.95 2.99
N TRP A 39 -18.08 50.43 3.01
CA TRP A 39 -17.69 51.77 2.56
C TRP A 39 -16.75 51.62 1.36
N TYR A 40 -17.16 52.13 0.21
CA TYR A 40 -16.33 52.17 -0.99
C TYR A 40 -15.78 53.57 -1.20
N PHE A 41 -14.52 53.66 -1.63
CA PHE A 41 -13.89 54.94 -1.95
C PHE A 41 -12.96 54.83 -3.15
N LYS A 42 -12.80 55.93 -3.88
CA LYS A 42 -11.88 56.09 -5.01
C LYS A 42 -11.13 57.40 -4.93
N ASP A 43 -10.02 57.50 -5.65
CA ASP A 43 -9.17 58.69 -5.73
C ASP A 43 -8.85 59.24 -4.31
N ALA A 44 -8.28 58.38 -3.47
CA ALA A 44 -8.08 58.66 -2.06
C ALA A 44 -6.59 58.89 -1.72
N PRO A 45 -6.09 60.14 -1.76
CA PRO A 45 -4.79 60.46 -1.21
C PRO A 45 -4.73 60.16 0.29
N VAL A 46 -3.60 59.62 0.73
CA VAL A 46 -3.26 59.48 2.15
C VAL A 46 -2.74 60.84 2.62
N VAL A 47 -3.53 61.54 3.43
CA VAL A 47 -3.20 62.89 3.93
C VAL A 47 -2.45 62.86 5.25
N TYR A 48 -2.48 61.73 5.96
CA TYR A 48 -1.75 61.53 7.20
C TYR A 48 -1.34 60.06 7.34
N TYR A 49 -0.11 59.82 7.79
CA TYR A 49 0.40 58.48 8.06
C TYR A 49 1.45 58.50 9.17
N GLN A 50 1.20 57.79 10.28
CA GLN A 50 2.11 57.74 11.42
C GLN A 50 2.17 56.33 12.03
N PHE A 51 3.38 55.88 12.38
CA PHE A 51 3.57 54.74 13.26
C PHE A 51 3.59 55.20 14.72
N LYS A 52 2.77 54.57 15.56
CA LYS A 52 2.78 54.76 17.01
C LYS A 52 3.12 53.43 17.68
N PHE A 53 4.07 53.46 18.60
CA PHE A 53 4.40 52.31 19.43
C PHE A 53 4.05 52.63 20.87
N ASP A 54 3.20 51.81 21.47
CA ASP A 54 2.84 51.91 22.88
C ASP A 54 3.51 50.79 23.67
N ALA A 55 4.48 51.18 24.51
CA ALA A 55 5.26 50.28 25.34
C ALA A 55 4.45 49.65 26.49
N ASN A 56 3.26 50.18 26.82
CA ASN A 56 2.43 49.73 27.94
C ASN A 56 1.35 48.70 27.52
N GLY A 57 1.58 47.96 26.42
CA GLY A 57 0.73 46.84 26.00
C GLY A 57 -0.17 47.12 24.79
N GLY A 58 -0.15 48.34 24.23
CA GLY A 58 -0.92 48.70 23.03
C GLY A 58 -0.32 48.20 21.72
N GLY A 59 0.96 47.81 21.70
CA GLY A 59 1.68 47.30 20.54
C GLY A 59 2.00 48.38 19.49
N MET A 60 2.52 47.97 18.34
CA MET A 60 2.75 48.87 17.21
C MET A 60 1.46 49.06 16.40
N ARG A 61 1.09 50.32 16.17
CA ARG A 61 -0.11 50.72 15.42
C ARG A 61 0.25 51.69 14.32
N VAL A 62 -0.55 51.66 13.27
CA VAL A 62 -0.49 52.60 12.15
C VAL A 62 -1.75 53.44 12.16
N GLU A 63 -1.59 54.74 12.26
CA GLU A 63 -2.68 55.69 12.04
C GLU A 63 -2.56 56.26 10.63
N MET A 64 -3.66 56.21 9.88
CA MET A 64 -3.75 56.70 8.52
C MET A 64 -5.04 57.50 8.35
N ILE A 65 -4.96 58.66 7.70
CA ILE A 65 -6.12 59.41 7.23
C ILE A 65 -6.06 59.46 5.71
N ILE A 66 -7.17 59.10 5.07
CA ILE A 66 -7.37 59.19 3.63
C ILE A 66 -8.42 60.26 3.31
N SER A 67 -8.28 60.95 2.18
CA SER A 67 -9.22 61.99 1.74
C SER A 67 -9.82 61.63 0.37
N PRO A 68 -10.78 60.70 0.32
CA PRO A 68 -11.34 60.23 -0.95
C PRO A 68 -12.09 61.34 -1.70
N ALA A 69 -11.85 61.42 -3.01
CA ALA A 69 -12.61 62.32 -3.88
C ALA A 69 -14.00 61.74 -4.23
N ILE A 70 -14.11 60.41 -4.28
CA ILE A 70 -15.38 59.70 -4.49
C ILE A 70 -15.58 58.71 -3.34
N GLN A 71 -16.73 58.76 -2.68
CA GLN A 71 -17.06 57.80 -1.64
C GLN A 71 -18.53 57.40 -1.68
N ASN A 72 -18.79 56.13 -1.35
CA ASN A 72 -20.14 55.60 -1.19
C ASN A 72 -20.25 54.90 0.17
N TYR A 73 -20.98 55.56 1.08
CA TYR A 73 -21.24 55.07 2.43
C TYR A 73 -22.75 55.00 2.74
N GLY A 74 -23.54 54.53 1.76
CA GLY A 74 -25.01 54.57 1.78
C GLY A 74 -25.58 55.77 1.01
N CYS A 75 -24.75 56.78 0.74
CA CYS A 75 -24.98 57.83 -0.25
C CYS A 75 -23.65 58.12 -0.97
N LYS A 76 -23.73 58.48 -2.25
CA LYS A 76 -22.56 58.78 -3.09
C LYS A 76 -22.19 60.25 -2.93
N ILE A 77 -20.96 60.53 -2.52
CA ILE A 77 -20.43 61.89 -2.33
C ILE A 77 -19.24 62.07 -3.27
N HIS A 78 -19.25 63.21 -3.98
CA HIS A 78 -18.23 63.60 -4.95
C HIS A 78 -17.58 64.92 -4.53
N ARG A 79 -16.25 64.98 -4.58
CA ARG A 79 -15.46 66.20 -4.38
C ARG A 79 -14.85 66.65 -5.71
N SER A 80 -14.64 67.95 -5.85
CA SER A 80 -14.27 68.60 -7.11
C SER A 80 -12.85 68.31 -7.62
N TRP A 81 -11.98 67.68 -6.82
CA TRP A 81 -10.55 67.46 -7.12
C TRP A 81 -10.18 66.03 -7.54
N HIS A 82 -11.10 65.27 -8.13
CA HIS A 82 -10.82 63.91 -8.62
C HIS A 82 -9.94 63.95 -9.88
N ILE A 83 -9.08 62.94 -10.06
CA ILE A 83 -8.12 62.86 -11.18
C ILE A 83 -8.59 61.83 -12.21
N THR A 84 -9.43 60.87 -11.79
CA THR A 84 -9.97 59.83 -12.67
C THR A 84 -11.24 60.32 -13.37
N PRO A 85 -11.34 60.25 -14.72
CA PRO A 85 -12.56 60.61 -15.45
C PRO A 85 -13.78 59.84 -14.90
N ILE A 86 -14.82 60.57 -14.52
CA ILE A 86 -16.09 59.96 -14.08
C ILE A 86 -16.91 59.64 -15.33
N GLU A 87 -17.18 58.36 -15.58
CA GLU A 87 -18.28 58.01 -16.50
C GLU A 87 -19.59 58.49 -15.86
N GLU A 88 -20.25 59.47 -16.49
CA GLU A 88 -21.60 59.88 -16.09
C GLU A 88 -22.54 58.67 -16.27
N GLU A 89 -23.04 58.14 -15.16
CA GLU A 89 -24.10 57.15 -15.21
C GLU A 89 -25.36 57.83 -15.74
N ALA A 90 -25.68 57.57 -17.00
CA ALA A 90 -26.96 57.92 -17.59
C ALA A 90 -28.11 57.52 -16.64
N TYR A 91 -29.05 58.44 -16.45
CA TYR A 91 -30.26 58.25 -15.67
C TYR A 91 -30.86 56.87 -15.93
N LYS A 92 -30.83 56.00 -14.92
CA LYS A 92 -31.55 54.73 -14.94
C LYS A 92 -32.92 54.98 -14.31
N SER A 93 -33.95 54.89 -15.14
CA SER A 93 -35.36 54.72 -14.73
C SER A 93 -35.48 53.70 -13.59
N PRO A 94 -36.51 53.81 -12.71
CA PRO A 94 -36.61 52.99 -11.52
C PRO A 94 -36.42 51.51 -11.86
N VAL A 95 -35.42 50.94 -11.21
CA VAL A 95 -34.95 49.57 -11.33
C VAL A 95 -36.16 48.63 -11.38
N GLN A 96 -36.45 48.07 -12.57
CA GLN A 96 -37.04 46.73 -12.61
C GLN A 96 -36.08 45.86 -11.81
N ALA A 97 -36.55 45.32 -10.69
CA ALA A 97 -35.77 44.45 -9.83
C ALA A 97 -35.09 43.39 -10.71
N VAL A 98 -33.77 43.53 -10.90
CA VAL A 98 -32.98 42.47 -11.52
C VAL A 98 -33.13 41.29 -10.59
N GLU A 99 -33.82 40.25 -11.05
CA GLU A 99 -33.96 39.00 -10.30
C GLU A 99 -32.59 38.63 -9.75
N LYS A 100 -32.49 38.60 -8.43
CA LYS A 100 -31.28 38.19 -7.72
C LYS A 100 -31.10 36.72 -8.08
N LYS A 101 -30.34 36.41 -9.15
CA LYS A 101 -30.08 35.03 -9.59
C LYS A 101 -29.67 34.24 -8.36
N GLU A 102 -30.52 33.33 -7.93
CA GLU A 102 -30.29 32.54 -6.73
C GLU A 102 -28.94 31.85 -6.86
N GLN A 103 -28.10 32.04 -5.84
CA GLN A 103 -26.74 31.53 -5.86
C GLN A 103 -26.68 30.24 -5.06
N TYR A 104 -26.55 29.13 -5.77
CA TYR A 104 -26.39 27.79 -5.19
C TYR A 104 -24.92 27.48 -4.93
N PHE A 105 -24.66 26.77 -3.84
CA PHE A 105 -23.32 26.31 -3.46
C PHE A 105 -23.41 24.93 -2.82
N VAL A 106 -22.40 24.11 -3.06
CA VAL A 106 -22.26 22.84 -2.35
C VAL A 106 -21.63 23.10 -0.99
N GLU A 107 -22.28 22.63 0.08
CA GLU A 107 -21.80 22.79 1.46
C GLU A 107 -21.08 21.53 1.95
N GLU A 108 -21.64 20.35 1.67
CA GLU A 108 -21.09 19.07 2.13
C GLU A 108 -21.19 17.98 1.06
N ILE A 109 -20.19 17.10 1.05
CA ILE A 109 -20.16 15.87 0.27
C ILE A 109 -19.87 14.68 1.16
N LYS A 110 -20.27 13.50 0.71
CA LYS A 110 -19.97 12.22 1.33
C LYS A 110 -19.61 11.17 0.28
N ILE A 111 -18.90 10.14 0.72
CA ILE A 111 -18.64 8.92 -0.06
C ILE A 111 -19.44 7.80 0.59
N GLU A 112 -20.22 7.08 -0.20
CA GLU A 112 -21.01 5.95 0.28
C GLU A 112 -20.14 4.68 0.31
N ASN A 113 -20.35 3.84 1.34
CA ASN A 113 -19.74 2.51 1.48
C ASN A 113 -18.20 2.49 1.49
N LEU A 114 -17.57 3.38 2.28
CA LEU A 114 -16.13 3.31 2.53
C LEU A 114 -15.74 1.99 3.18
N ASP A 115 -14.56 1.49 2.85
CA ASP A 115 -14.02 0.26 3.41
C ASP A 115 -13.05 0.56 4.56
N GLU A 116 -13.07 -0.30 5.57
CA GLU A 116 -12.03 -0.34 6.59
C GLU A 116 -10.75 -0.98 6.06
N GLY A 117 -9.60 -0.39 6.41
CA GLY A 117 -8.29 -0.97 6.16
C GLY A 117 -7.22 -0.43 7.11
N SER A 118 -5.98 -0.83 6.89
CA SER A 118 -4.79 -0.40 7.63
C SER A 118 -4.48 1.08 7.39
N LYS A 119 -3.96 1.76 8.42
CA LYS A 119 -3.38 3.11 8.27
C LYS A 119 -2.01 3.13 7.60
N ASN A 120 -1.41 1.96 7.33
CA ASN A 120 -0.07 1.84 6.74
C ASN A 120 1.04 2.51 7.57
N GLY A 121 0.82 2.59 8.89
CA GLY A 121 1.72 3.19 9.86
C GLY A 121 1.55 2.62 11.27
N GLY A 122 0.95 1.44 11.42
CA GLY A 122 0.68 0.80 12.72
C GLY A 122 -0.78 0.37 12.96
N SER A 123 -1.09 0.00 14.21
CA SER A 123 -2.20 -0.89 14.62
C SER A 123 -3.65 -0.35 14.51
N ASN A 124 -3.91 0.69 13.73
CA ASN A 124 -5.19 1.37 13.72
C ASN A 124 -5.93 1.19 12.38
N LYS A 125 -7.27 1.03 12.45
CA LYS A 125 -8.18 0.97 11.30
C LYS A 125 -8.49 2.38 10.77
N LYS A 126 -8.70 2.53 9.47
CA LYS A 126 -9.15 3.78 8.81
C LYS A 126 -10.14 3.47 7.71
N LEU A 127 -11.23 4.23 7.68
CA LEU A 127 -12.17 4.21 6.55
C LEU A 127 -11.52 4.89 5.34
N GLY A 128 -11.69 4.28 4.18
CA GLY A 128 -11.09 4.74 2.95
C GLY A 128 -11.69 4.08 1.72
N ILE A 129 -11.08 4.38 0.59
CA ILE A 129 -11.36 3.76 -0.70
C ILE A 129 -10.24 2.76 -1.03
N ILE A 130 -10.53 1.68 -1.75
CA ILE A 130 -9.56 0.61 -2.07
C ILE A 130 -9.27 0.61 -3.55
N TYR A 131 -7.99 0.44 -3.92
CA TYR A 131 -7.58 0.25 -5.30
C TYR A 131 -8.48 -0.72 -6.09
N GLY A 132 -8.85 -0.34 -7.30
CA GLY A 132 -9.63 -1.14 -8.24
C GLY A 132 -11.15 -1.13 -8.00
N LYS A 133 -11.63 -0.58 -6.88
CA LYS A 133 -13.08 -0.46 -6.60
C LYS A 133 -13.67 0.85 -7.16
N GLU A 134 -14.99 0.87 -7.25
CA GLU A 134 -15.77 2.08 -7.57
C GLU A 134 -16.53 2.58 -6.35
N TYR A 135 -16.53 3.90 -6.16
CA TYR A 135 -17.23 4.54 -5.05
C TYR A 135 -18.20 5.60 -5.55
N ARG A 136 -19.33 5.72 -4.85
CA ARG A 136 -20.35 6.71 -5.14
C ARG A 136 -20.13 7.95 -4.29
N LEU A 137 -19.82 9.07 -4.94
CA LEU A 137 -19.66 10.36 -4.29
C LEU A 137 -20.96 11.14 -4.44
N LYS A 138 -21.41 11.78 -3.36
CA LYS A 138 -22.70 12.46 -3.30
C LYS A 138 -22.59 13.78 -2.58
N VAL A 139 -23.26 14.80 -3.11
CA VAL A 139 -23.60 16.02 -2.37
C VAL A 139 -24.62 15.67 -1.29
N SER A 140 -24.23 15.82 -0.04
CA SER A 140 -25.10 15.59 1.12
C SER A 140 -25.89 16.84 1.49
N LYS A 141 -25.33 18.03 1.24
CA LYS A 141 -25.95 19.31 1.62
C LYS A 141 -25.58 20.45 0.68
N TYR A 142 -26.58 21.26 0.35
CA TYR A 142 -26.41 22.53 -0.34
C TYR A 142 -26.56 23.67 0.66
N LYS A 143 -25.83 24.75 0.44
CA LYS A 143 -25.89 25.91 1.32
C LYS A 143 -27.32 26.47 1.38
N ASN A 144 -27.78 26.80 2.58
CA ASN A 144 -29.15 27.25 2.86
C ASN A 144 -30.24 26.24 2.43
N ASN A 145 -29.88 24.96 2.26
CA ASN A 145 -30.75 23.90 1.75
C ASN A 145 -31.40 24.21 0.39
N LYS A 146 -30.78 25.08 -0.42
CA LYS A 146 -31.27 25.43 -1.75
C LYS A 146 -30.64 24.53 -2.81
N LEU A 147 -31.47 23.70 -3.44
CA LEU A 147 -31.07 22.86 -4.56
C LEU A 147 -30.85 23.71 -5.82
N PRO A 148 -29.80 23.45 -6.60
CA PRO A 148 -29.62 24.11 -7.88
C PRO A 148 -30.72 23.71 -8.86
N ASN A 149 -31.17 24.68 -9.67
CA ASN A 149 -32.22 24.47 -10.68
C ASN A 149 -31.85 23.40 -11.71
N ASP A 150 -30.56 23.26 -12.02
CA ASP A 150 -30.03 22.16 -12.82
C ASP A 150 -28.95 21.43 -12.02
N ASN A 151 -29.21 20.17 -11.71
CA ASN A 151 -28.29 19.32 -10.97
C ASN A 151 -26.96 19.11 -11.72
N LYS A 152 -26.95 19.17 -13.05
CA LYS A 152 -25.72 19.03 -13.87
C LYS A 152 -24.74 20.20 -13.70
N THR A 153 -25.12 21.25 -12.99
CA THR A 153 -24.22 22.38 -12.68
C THR A 153 -23.14 22.02 -11.65
N VAL A 154 -23.33 20.96 -10.85
CA VAL A 154 -22.33 20.50 -9.88
C VAL A 154 -21.17 19.83 -10.61
N LYS A 155 -19.96 20.37 -10.43
CA LYS A 155 -18.70 19.88 -10.99
C LYS A 155 -17.89 19.18 -9.91
N TRP A 156 -17.11 18.18 -10.33
CA TRP A 156 -16.25 17.42 -9.43
C TRP A 156 -14.78 17.49 -9.86
N SER A 157 -13.90 17.49 -8.88
CA SER A 157 -12.45 17.36 -9.07
C SER A 157 -11.84 16.67 -7.88
N TYR A 158 -10.59 16.25 -7.99
CA TYR A 158 -9.83 15.73 -6.87
C TYR A 158 -8.42 16.28 -6.86
N SER A 159 -7.76 16.21 -5.71
CA SER A 159 -6.33 16.40 -5.60
C SER A 159 -5.71 15.39 -4.66
N TYR A 160 -4.44 15.11 -4.86
CA TYR A 160 -3.65 14.26 -3.98
C TYR A 160 -2.18 14.64 -4.10
N THR A 161 -1.39 14.22 -3.11
CA THR A 161 0.06 14.29 -3.17
C THR A 161 0.57 12.85 -3.18
N ASN A 162 1.35 12.48 -4.19
CA ASN A 162 1.90 11.13 -4.29
C ASN A 162 3.05 10.92 -3.27
N ALA A 163 3.59 9.70 -3.22
CA ALA A 163 4.68 9.36 -2.31
C ALA A 163 5.99 10.15 -2.55
N GLU A 164 6.16 10.72 -3.75
CA GLU A 164 7.31 11.56 -4.12
C GLU A 164 7.11 13.02 -3.74
N GLY A 165 5.95 13.38 -3.17
CA GLY A 165 5.62 14.76 -2.81
C GLY A 165 5.04 15.59 -3.96
N VAL A 166 4.74 14.97 -5.11
CA VAL A 166 4.17 15.66 -6.26
C VAL A 166 2.66 15.84 -6.05
N ALA A 167 2.23 17.11 -5.99
CA ALA A 167 0.83 17.47 -5.88
C ALA A 167 0.15 17.47 -7.26
N THR A 168 -0.91 16.70 -7.40
CA THR A 168 -1.68 16.56 -8.64
C THR A 168 -3.13 16.97 -8.43
N ILE A 169 -3.70 17.67 -9.41
CA ILE A 169 -5.12 18.04 -9.44
C ILE A 169 -5.77 17.38 -10.66
N GLY A 170 -6.70 16.47 -10.41
CA GLY A 170 -7.49 15.80 -11.45
C GLY A 170 -8.86 16.43 -11.64
N LYS A 171 -9.37 16.40 -12.88
CA LYS A 171 -10.75 16.78 -13.20
C LYS A 171 -11.60 15.52 -13.39
N ILE A 172 -12.82 15.53 -12.89
CA ILE A 172 -13.79 14.45 -13.11
C ILE A 172 -14.78 14.93 -14.18
N LYS A 173 -14.96 14.15 -15.25
CA LYS A 173 -15.84 14.51 -16.37
C LYS A 173 -17.33 14.46 -15.98
N GLN A 174 -17.69 13.58 -15.06
CA GLN A 174 -19.07 13.46 -14.57
C GLN A 174 -19.47 14.72 -13.79
N THR A 175 -20.72 15.12 -13.99
CA THR A 175 -21.36 16.28 -13.32
C THR A 175 -22.69 15.84 -12.72
N GLY A 176 -23.18 16.56 -11.71
CA GLY A 176 -24.36 16.15 -10.97
C GLY A 176 -24.10 16.07 -9.47
N GLY A 177 -25.15 16.09 -8.65
CA GLY A 177 -25.03 15.87 -7.21
C GLY A 177 -24.58 14.46 -6.81
N ILE A 178 -24.44 13.53 -7.75
CA ILE A 178 -23.97 12.16 -7.54
C ILE A 178 -23.10 11.75 -8.72
N ILE A 179 -21.93 11.17 -8.44
CA ILE A 179 -21.03 10.59 -9.44
C ILE A 179 -20.46 9.26 -8.96
N THR A 180 -19.93 8.47 -9.89
CA THR A 180 -19.15 7.27 -9.59
C THR A 180 -17.67 7.54 -9.88
N PHE A 181 -16.79 7.22 -8.95
CA PHE A 181 -15.36 7.37 -9.09
C PHE A 181 -14.66 6.01 -8.99
N LYS A 182 -13.97 5.62 -10.06
CA LYS A 182 -13.13 4.43 -10.10
C LYS A 182 -11.74 4.76 -9.55
N THR A 183 -11.21 3.85 -8.74
CA THR A 183 -9.99 4.05 -7.96
C THR A 183 -8.83 3.21 -8.49
N ASP A 184 -8.50 3.37 -9.78
CA ASP A 184 -7.53 2.54 -10.50
C ASP A 184 -6.18 3.22 -10.74
N ASN A 185 -5.99 4.46 -10.26
CA ASN A 185 -4.69 5.12 -10.31
C ASN A 185 -3.79 4.65 -9.16
N LEU A 186 -2.66 4.06 -9.53
CA LEU A 186 -1.65 3.53 -8.62
C LEU A 186 -1.05 4.58 -7.68
N ASP A 187 -0.98 5.85 -8.10
CA ASP A 187 -0.40 6.94 -7.29
C ASP A 187 -1.27 7.32 -6.10
N PHE A 188 -2.53 6.88 -6.10
CA PHE A 188 -3.43 7.08 -4.98
C PHE A 188 -3.06 6.18 -3.80
N CYS A 189 -2.58 4.97 -4.04
CA CYS A 189 -2.34 3.97 -3.00
C CYS A 189 -1.44 4.48 -1.88
N GLY A 190 -1.95 4.42 -0.65
CA GLY A 190 -1.24 4.88 0.55
C GLY A 190 -1.34 6.38 0.82
N ASN A 191 -2.05 7.14 -0.02
CA ASN A 191 -2.17 8.60 0.10
C ASN A 191 -3.61 9.02 0.43
N ASN A 192 -3.78 10.26 0.90
CA ASN A 192 -5.11 10.88 0.99
C ASN A 192 -5.46 11.51 -0.36
N ILE A 193 -6.72 11.37 -0.77
CA ILE A 193 -7.33 12.08 -1.87
C ILE A 193 -8.34 13.08 -1.30
N THR A 194 -8.22 14.33 -1.72
CA THR A 194 -9.24 15.35 -1.46
C THR A 194 -10.19 15.41 -2.65
N PHE A 195 -11.45 15.08 -2.45
CA PHE A 195 -12.50 15.30 -3.44
C PHE A 195 -13.12 16.67 -3.24
N TYR A 196 -13.53 17.31 -4.33
CA TYR A 196 -14.22 18.59 -4.32
C TYR A 196 -15.49 18.49 -5.15
N ALA A 197 -16.58 19.08 -4.66
CA ALA A 197 -17.78 19.35 -5.43
C ALA A 197 -18.12 20.84 -5.36
N TYR A 198 -18.37 21.44 -6.51
CA TYR A 198 -18.58 22.89 -6.59
C TYR A 198 -19.41 23.28 -7.81
N ILE A 199 -20.12 24.40 -7.71
CA ILE A 199 -20.87 24.99 -8.82
C ILE A 199 -20.07 26.15 -9.43
N LYS A 200 -19.51 27.03 -8.58
CA LYS A 200 -18.81 28.24 -9.01
C LYS A 200 -17.34 28.27 -8.58
N ASN A 201 -17.05 28.03 -7.31
CA ASN A 201 -15.71 28.20 -6.76
C ASN A 201 -15.33 27.04 -5.84
N LYS A 202 -14.45 26.17 -6.36
CA LYS A 202 -13.88 25.01 -5.66
C LYS A 202 -13.33 25.34 -4.27
N GLU A 203 -12.67 26.49 -4.10
CA GLU A 203 -11.98 26.85 -2.85
C GLU A 203 -12.94 27.32 -1.74
N LYS A 204 -14.21 27.56 -2.07
CA LYS A 204 -15.23 28.08 -1.15
C LYS A 204 -16.42 27.13 -0.98
N GLU A 205 -16.34 25.95 -1.56
CA GLU A 205 -17.41 24.94 -1.59
C GLU A 205 -16.88 23.62 -0.99
N ALA A 206 -17.66 22.56 -1.08
CA ALA A 206 -17.39 21.33 -0.36
C ALA A 206 -16.11 20.62 -0.82
N SER A 207 -15.34 20.16 0.17
CA SER A 207 -14.21 19.24 0.00
C SER A 207 -14.26 18.12 1.03
N LEU A 208 -13.73 16.95 0.68
CA LEU A 208 -13.64 15.80 1.58
C LEU A 208 -12.35 15.03 1.36
N ASP A 209 -11.57 14.90 2.42
CA ASP A 209 -10.36 14.07 2.44
C ASP A 209 -10.71 12.62 2.77
N VAL A 210 -10.21 11.69 1.95
CA VAL A 210 -10.36 10.25 2.16
C VAL A 210 -9.04 9.54 1.91
N PHE A 211 -8.77 8.48 2.68
CA PHE A 211 -7.58 7.67 2.47
C PHE A 211 -7.79 6.64 1.37
N HIS A 212 -6.77 6.41 0.57
CA HIS A 212 -6.78 5.37 -0.43
C HIS A 212 -5.89 4.19 0.00
N HIS A 213 -6.54 3.08 0.31
CA HIS A 213 -5.90 1.82 0.67
C HIS A 213 -5.26 1.14 -0.54
N TYR A 214 -4.25 0.33 -0.27
CA TYR A 214 -3.77 -0.70 -1.20
C TYR A 214 -4.82 -1.80 -1.38
N ARG A 215 -4.72 -2.63 -2.42
CA ARG A 215 -5.69 -3.71 -2.64
C ARG A 215 -5.73 -4.69 -1.47
N PHE A 216 -4.56 -5.08 -0.96
CA PHE A 216 -4.40 -5.84 0.29
C PHE A 216 -4.53 -4.92 1.51
N ARG A 217 -5.71 -4.31 1.67
CA ARG A 217 -5.93 -3.19 2.61
C ARG A 217 -5.64 -3.49 4.08
N TRP A 218 -5.71 -4.75 4.51
CA TRP A 218 -5.53 -5.12 5.91
C TRP A 218 -4.07 -5.26 6.33
N PHE A 219 -3.16 -5.39 5.36
CA PHE A 219 -1.74 -5.60 5.61
C PHE A 219 -1.05 -4.24 5.70
N ASP A 220 -0.30 -4.02 6.77
CA ASP A 220 0.39 -2.76 7.01
C ASP A 220 1.62 -2.62 6.09
N LYS A 221 1.64 -1.55 5.29
CA LYS A 221 2.72 -1.29 4.34
C LYS A 221 4.10 -1.19 4.99
N LYS A 222 4.22 -0.63 6.20
CA LYS A 222 5.54 -0.51 6.85
C LYS A 222 6.08 -1.89 7.23
N VAL A 223 5.22 -2.75 7.78
CA VAL A 223 5.58 -4.15 8.08
C VAL A 223 5.97 -4.89 6.80
N PHE A 224 5.15 -4.78 5.76
CA PHE A 224 5.39 -5.37 4.45
C PHE A 224 6.75 -4.93 3.85
N ASP A 225 7.05 -3.63 3.87
CA ASP A 225 8.31 -3.09 3.34
C ASP A 225 9.53 -3.56 4.13
N ASP A 226 9.43 -3.61 5.46
CA ASP A 226 10.51 -4.10 6.30
C ASP A 226 10.77 -5.59 6.06
N GLU A 227 9.74 -6.37 5.77
CA GLU A 227 9.85 -7.78 5.41
C GLU A 227 10.45 -8.01 4.02
N ILE A 228 10.07 -7.22 3.02
CA ILE A 228 10.72 -7.21 1.69
C ILE A 228 12.19 -6.88 1.83
N LYS A 229 12.53 -5.79 2.54
CA LYS A 229 13.93 -5.34 2.73
C LYS A 229 14.79 -6.42 3.37
N LYS A 230 14.24 -7.15 4.37
CA LYS A 230 14.96 -8.26 5.01
C LYS A 230 15.33 -9.36 4.00
N ARG A 231 14.40 -9.76 3.13
CA ARG A 231 14.61 -10.83 2.15
C ARG A 231 15.56 -10.41 1.03
N THR A 232 15.43 -9.17 0.57
CA THR A 232 16.14 -8.64 -0.61
C THR A 232 17.41 -7.88 -0.21
N VAL A 233 17.28 -6.67 0.33
CA VAL A 233 18.38 -5.74 0.65
C VAL A 233 19.32 -6.32 1.72
N SER A 234 18.77 -6.88 2.80
CA SER A 234 19.57 -7.52 3.85
C SER A 234 20.05 -8.93 3.48
N LYS A 235 19.75 -9.41 2.26
CA LYS A 235 20.13 -10.72 1.73
C LYS A 235 19.80 -11.86 2.70
N MET A 236 18.59 -11.82 3.27
CA MET A 236 18.07 -12.88 4.14
C MET A 236 16.91 -13.64 3.47
N PRO A 237 17.09 -14.24 2.27
CA PRO A 237 16.01 -14.95 1.58
C PRO A 237 15.47 -16.12 2.39
N TRP A 238 16.29 -16.70 3.29
CA TRP A 238 15.86 -17.75 4.21
C TRP A 238 14.73 -17.32 5.17
N LYS A 239 14.36 -16.04 5.21
CA LYS A 239 13.21 -15.56 5.98
C LYS A 239 11.86 -15.76 5.28
N ILE A 240 11.83 -16.23 4.02
CA ILE A 240 10.60 -16.71 3.39
C ILE A 240 10.04 -17.83 4.26
N ASN A 241 8.80 -17.70 4.73
CA ASN A 241 8.22 -18.57 5.74
C ASN A 241 6.75 -18.86 5.43
N GLN A 242 6.43 -20.14 5.25
CA GLN A 242 5.08 -20.65 5.02
C GLN A 242 4.22 -20.80 6.30
N SER A 243 4.78 -20.48 7.47
CA SER A 243 4.15 -20.79 8.78
C SER A 243 3.71 -22.26 8.86
N SER A 244 2.62 -22.55 9.57
CA SER A 244 2.06 -23.91 9.71
C SER A 244 1.15 -24.32 8.54
N THR A 245 1.52 -23.97 7.30
CA THR A 245 0.77 -24.32 6.08
C THR A 245 1.53 -25.30 5.18
N SER A 246 0.80 -26.02 4.34
CA SER A 246 1.35 -26.96 3.35
C SER A 246 1.94 -26.28 2.09
N LEU A 247 2.36 -25.02 2.21
CA LEU A 247 2.98 -24.21 1.13
C LEU A 247 4.51 -24.41 1.02
N CYS A 248 5.06 -25.56 1.43
CA CYS A 248 6.52 -25.79 1.42
C CYS A 248 7.15 -25.67 0.02
N GLY A 249 6.40 -26.05 -1.02
CA GLY A 249 6.85 -25.89 -2.40
C GLY A 249 6.91 -24.42 -2.80
N MET A 250 5.87 -23.64 -2.48
CA MET A 250 5.89 -22.19 -2.69
C MET A 250 7.02 -21.51 -1.92
N ALA A 251 7.29 -21.95 -0.68
CA ALA A 251 8.39 -21.43 0.11
C ALA A 251 9.73 -21.66 -0.59
N CYS A 252 9.96 -22.84 -1.17
CA CYS A 252 11.16 -23.13 -1.96
C CYS A 252 11.27 -22.24 -3.21
N ILE A 253 10.17 -22.05 -3.96
CA ILE A 253 10.13 -21.20 -5.15
C ILE A 253 10.44 -19.75 -4.78
N PHE A 254 9.76 -19.20 -3.77
CA PHE A 254 9.93 -17.80 -3.37
C PHE A 254 11.25 -17.54 -2.64
N TYR A 255 11.81 -18.55 -1.97
CA TYR A 255 13.19 -18.52 -1.47
C TYR A 255 14.18 -18.33 -2.62
N LEU A 256 14.07 -19.14 -3.67
CA LEU A 256 14.93 -19.01 -4.86
C LEU A 256 14.68 -17.68 -5.58
N PHE A 257 13.43 -17.23 -5.65
CA PHE A 257 13.08 -15.95 -6.26
C PHE A 257 13.75 -14.78 -5.53
N ALA A 258 13.58 -14.69 -4.22
CA ALA A 258 14.20 -13.64 -3.40
C ALA A 258 15.73 -13.73 -3.36
N LYS A 259 16.30 -14.94 -3.47
CA LYS A 259 17.75 -15.18 -3.44
C LYS A 259 18.45 -14.79 -4.74
N GLU A 260 17.89 -15.19 -5.89
CA GLU A 260 18.56 -15.08 -7.19
C GLU A 260 18.06 -13.86 -8.00
N GLN A 261 16.82 -13.40 -7.79
CA GLN A 261 16.23 -12.26 -8.49
C GLN A 261 15.55 -11.29 -7.48
N PRO A 262 16.31 -10.69 -6.55
CA PRO A 262 15.75 -9.92 -5.42
C PRO A 262 14.98 -8.67 -5.85
N ASN A 263 15.39 -8.01 -6.95
CA ASN A 263 14.73 -6.80 -7.44
C ASN A 263 13.37 -7.12 -8.07
N GLU A 264 13.33 -8.22 -8.83
CA GLU A 264 12.15 -8.76 -9.46
C GLU A 264 11.17 -9.27 -8.41
N PHE A 265 11.64 -10.02 -7.40
CA PHE A 265 10.81 -10.44 -6.26
C PHE A 265 10.21 -9.23 -5.52
N LYS A 266 10.99 -8.17 -5.30
CA LYS A 266 10.48 -6.93 -4.70
C LYS A 266 9.38 -6.31 -5.57
N THR A 267 9.64 -6.13 -6.86
CA THR A 267 8.70 -5.49 -7.80
C THR A 267 7.40 -6.29 -7.89
N PHE A 268 7.51 -7.61 -8.05
CA PHE A 268 6.39 -8.55 -8.04
C PHE A 268 5.55 -8.42 -6.76
N SER A 269 6.20 -8.41 -5.60
CA SER A 269 5.52 -8.30 -4.31
C SER A 269 4.81 -6.96 -4.16
N GLU A 270 5.47 -5.86 -4.50
CA GLU A 270 4.93 -4.50 -4.40
C GLU A 270 3.74 -4.27 -5.33
N GLU A 271 3.81 -4.79 -6.56
CA GLU A 271 2.71 -4.71 -7.51
C GLU A 271 1.51 -5.49 -6.98
N LEU A 272 1.70 -6.77 -6.64
CA LEU A 272 0.64 -7.62 -6.11
C LEU A 272 0.00 -7.02 -4.84
N PHE A 273 0.78 -6.43 -3.94
CA PHE A 273 0.25 -5.72 -2.77
C PHE A 273 -0.63 -4.52 -3.14
N ARG A 274 -0.21 -3.74 -4.15
CA ARG A 274 -0.91 -2.51 -4.59
C ARG A 274 -2.21 -2.82 -5.33
N THR A 275 -2.15 -3.73 -6.30
CA THR A 275 -3.21 -3.96 -7.28
C THR A 275 -4.06 -5.19 -6.97
N GLY A 276 -3.50 -6.15 -6.24
CA GLY A 276 -4.06 -7.49 -6.10
C GLY A 276 -3.74 -8.41 -7.26
N GLU A 277 -3.01 -7.95 -8.28
CA GLU A 277 -2.66 -8.76 -9.44
C GLU A 277 -1.29 -8.37 -10.00
N THR A 278 -0.58 -9.31 -10.61
CA THR A 278 0.72 -9.01 -11.25
C THR A 278 0.97 -9.96 -12.39
N VAL A 279 1.80 -9.51 -13.35
CA VAL A 279 2.28 -10.34 -14.44
C VAL A 279 3.81 -10.32 -14.40
N PHE A 280 4.43 -11.50 -14.29
CA PHE A 280 5.87 -11.65 -14.28
C PHE A 280 6.30 -12.77 -15.22
N ASN A 281 7.23 -12.48 -16.14
CA ASN A 281 7.63 -13.40 -17.21
C ASN A 281 6.45 -13.98 -18.02
N GLY A 282 5.36 -13.21 -18.16
CA GLY A 282 4.13 -13.65 -18.82
C GLY A 282 3.23 -14.55 -17.97
N TYR A 283 3.64 -14.91 -16.76
CA TYR A 283 2.81 -15.61 -15.78
C TYR A 283 1.93 -14.60 -15.02
N SER A 284 0.61 -14.72 -15.17
CA SER A 284 -0.37 -13.84 -14.51
C SER A 284 -0.81 -14.42 -13.18
N VAL A 285 -0.87 -13.56 -12.17
CA VAL A 285 -1.35 -13.90 -10.82
C VAL A 285 -2.51 -12.99 -10.47
N THR A 286 -3.70 -13.56 -10.39
CA THR A 286 -4.92 -12.87 -9.97
C THR A 286 -5.65 -13.77 -8.98
N PRO A 287 -5.41 -13.62 -7.66
CA PRO A 287 -6.06 -14.41 -6.64
C PRO A 287 -7.52 -13.96 -6.44
N SER A 288 -8.29 -14.80 -5.75
CA SER A 288 -9.69 -14.55 -5.46
C SER A 288 -9.89 -13.41 -4.46
N GLU A 289 -11.10 -12.84 -4.46
CA GLU A 289 -11.52 -11.81 -3.49
C GLU A 289 -11.28 -12.22 -2.03
N GLU A 290 -11.39 -13.50 -1.73
CA GLU A 290 -11.16 -14.04 -0.39
C GLU A 290 -9.72 -13.80 0.09
N ILE A 291 -8.74 -14.02 -0.79
CA ILE A 291 -7.32 -13.74 -0.51
C ILE A 291 -7.08 -12.24 -0.39
N LEU A 292 -7.64 -11.45 -1.30
CA LEU A 292 -7.46 -9.99 -1.34
C LEU A 292 -8.09 -9.29 -0.11
N ASN A 293 -9.09 -9.92 0.51
CA ASN A 293 -9.83 -9.39 1.65
C ASN A 293 -9.44 -10.03 2.99
N LYS A 294 -8.51 -10.99 3.01
CA LYS A 294 -8.03 -11.65 4.24
C LYS A 294 -7.50 -10.62 5.23
N ASN A 295 -7.92 -10.72 6.49
CA ASN A 295 -7.40 -9.89 7.56
C ASN A 295 -6.38 -10.69 8.39
N PRO A 296 -5.17 -10.16 8.66
CA PRO A 296 -4.21 -10.81 9.56
C PRO A 296 -4.69 -11.02 11.01
N LYS A 297 -5.88 -10.50 11.36
CA LYS A 297 -6.54 -10.72 12.66
C LYS A 297 -7.60 -11.82 12.62
N ASP A 298 -7.91 -12.37 11.45
CA ASP A 298 -8.85 -13.47 11.33
C ASP A 298 -8.26 -14.72 12.01
N SER A 299 -9.11 -15.53 12.64
CA SER A 299 -8.68 -16.69 13.41
C SER A 299 -8.04 -17.80 12.57
N ASP A 300 -8.28 -17.78 11.27
CA ASP A 300 -7.74 -18.71 10.29
C ASP A 300 -6.58 -18.10 9.48
N PHE A 301 -6.04 -16.95 9.92
CA PHE A 301 -4.82 -16.41 9.34
C PHE A 301 -3.62 -17.30 9.73
N PRO A 302 -2.79 -17.73 8.78
CA PRO A 302 -1.69 -18.64 9.07
C PRO A 302 -0.71 -18.10 10.11
N GLU A 303 -0.41 -18.90 11.13
CA GLU A 303 0.53 -18.57 12.19
C GLU A 303 1.47 -19.74 12.49
N TYR A 304 2.58 -19.46 13.19
CA TYR A 304 3.49 -20.47 13.71
C TYR A 304 3.94 -20.09 15.12
N TYR A 305 4.31 -21.09 15.92
CA TYR A 305 4.84 -20.85 17.25
C TYR A 305 6.33 -20.48 17.17
N ASP A 306 6.67 -19.23 17.46
CA ASP A 306 8.05 -18.76 17.56
C ASP A 306 8.62 -19.18 18.92
N TYR A 307 9.32 -20.32 18.96
CA TYR A 307 9.91 -20.86 20.20
C TYR A 307 10.81 -19.85 20.95
N PRO A 308 11.74 -19.12 20.30
CA PRO A 308 12.50 -18.07 20.97
C PRO A 308 11.63 -17.00 21.63
N LYS A 309 10.54 -16.58 20.99
CA LYS A 309 9.63 -15.55 21.54
C LYS A 309 8.52 -16.10 22.41
N ARG A 310 8.35 -17.43 22.47
CA ARG A 310 7.29 -18.15 23.20
C ARG A 310 5.88 -17.64 22.88
N LYS A 311 5.61 -17.32 21.61
CA LYS A 311 4.30 -16.84 21.17
C LYS A 311 4.01 -17.25 19.73
N TYR A 312 2.72 -17.29 19.40
CA TYR A 312 2.30 -17.36 18.01
C TYR A 312 2.64 -16.07 17.28
N VAL A 313 3.13 -16.23 16.06
CA VAL A 313 3.48 -15.15 15.15
C VAL A 313 2.83 -15.47 13.81
N ASN A 314 2.12 -14.49 13.28
CA ASN A 314 1.53 -14.54 11.96
C ASN A 314 2.59 -14.86 10.89
N MET A 315 2.16 -15.50 9.81
CA MET A 315 2.91 -15.55 8.57
C MET A 315 3.33 -14.13 8.17
N PRO A 316 4.59 -13.93 7.76
CA PRO A 316 5.02 -12.63 7.26
C PRO A 316 4.08 -12.15 6.15
N PHE A 317 3.73 -10.87 6.17
CA PHE A 317 2.78 -10.27 5.24
C PHE A 317 3.22 -10.44 3.79
N VAL A 318 4.50 -10.21 3.48
CA VAL A 318 5.02 -10.40 2.12
C VAL A 318 4.90 -11.86 1.66
N ASP A 319 5.09 -12.81 2.58
CA ASP A 319 5.06 -14.25 2.29
C ASP A 319 3.62 -14.72 2.05
N TYR A 320 2.68 -14.21 2.85
CA TYR A 320 1.25 -14.42 2.62
C TYR A 320 0.85 -13.87 1.25
N ILE A 321 1.06 -12.57 1.02
CA ILE A 321 0.66 -11.89 -0.21
C ILE A 321 1.23 -12.58 -1.45
N THR A 322 2.47 -13.07 -1.40
CA THR A 322 3.10 -13.72 -2.56
C THR A 322 2.72 -15.19 -2.69
N MET A 323 3.07 -16.05 -1.72
CA MET A 323 2.88 -17.50 -1.84
C MET A 323 1.42 -17.89 -1.91
N VAL A 324 0.57 -17.28 -1.07
CA VAL A 324 -0.86 -17.62 -1.02
C VAL A 324 -1.54 -17.19 -2.32
N SER A 325 -1.22 -16.00 -2.84
CA SER A 325 -1.83 -15.52 -4.08
C SER A 325 -1.44 -16.38 -5.28
N VAL A 326 -0.17 -16.77 -5.41
CA VAL A 326 0.26 -17.66 -6.49
C VAL A 326 -0.38 -19.04 -6.33
N ARG A 327 -0.45 -19.57 -5.11
CA ARG A 327 -1.13 -20.87 -4.86
C ARG A 327 -2.60 -20.80 -5.20
N ASN A 328 -3.30 -19.75 -4.80
CA ASN A 328 -4.72 -19.57 -5.04
C ASN A 328 -5.03 -19.32 -6.53
N ALA A 329 -4.18 -18.59 -7.25
CA ALA A 329 -4.33 -18.40 -8.69
C ALA A 329 -4.25 -19.73 -9.46
N ASP A 330 -3.40 -20.67 -9.01
CA ASP A 330 -3.34 -22.03 -9.56
C ASP A 330 -4.49 -22.93 -9.06
N ASN A 331 -4.85 -22.82 -7.79
CA ASN A 331 -5.93 -23.59 -7.17
C ASN A 331 -6.90 -22.68 -6.39
N PRO A 332 -8.00 -22.23 -7.02
CA PRO A 332 -8.97 -21.33 -6.40
C PRO A 332 -9.67 -21.89 -5.15
N SER A 333 -9.61 -23.21 -4.93
CA SER A 333 -10.11 -23.87 -3.72
C SER A 333 -9.26 -23.60 -2.49
N TYR A 334 -7.98 -23.25 -2.65
CA TYR A 334 -7.13 -22.86 -1.52
C TYR A 334 -7.47 -21.44 -1.06
N LYS A 335 -7.91 -21.26 0.19
CA LYS A 335 -8.44 -19.98 0.68
C LYS A 335 -7.46 -19.17 1.53
N GLY A 336 -6.20 -19.60 1.55
CA GLY A 336 -5.16 -18.86 2.25
C GLY A 336 -5.30 -18.95 3.77
N GLY A 337 -5.82 -20.06 4.29
CA GLY A 337 -5.92 -20.35 5.71
C GLY A 337 -5.48 -21.77 5.99
N ASN A 338 -6.39 -22.54 6.59
CA ASN A 338 -6.12 -23.87 7.15
C ASN A 338 -6.39 -25.00 6.15
N GLU A 339 -6.61 -24.69 4.86
CA GLU A 339 -6.91 -25.67 3.79
C GLU A 339 -5.64 -26.41 3.38
N GLN A 340 -5.13 -27.27 4.27
CA GLN A 340 -3.84 -27.92 4.13
C GLN A 340 -3.73 -28.75 2.85
N PHE A 341 -4.78 -29.48 2.48
CA PHE A 341 -4.75 -30.32 1.29
C PHE A 341 -4.70 -29.49 0.00
N GLU A 342 -5.50 -28.43 -0.08
CA GLU A 342 -5.57 -27.52 -1.20
C GLU A 342 -4.26 -26.73 -1.39
N ALA A 343 -3.52 -26.51 -0.31
CA ALA A 343 -2.23 -25.83 -0.30
C ALA A 343 -1.07 -26.68 -0.86
N ILE A 344 -1.19 -28.02 -0.93
CA ILE A 344 -0.10 -28.93 -1.35
C ILE A 344 0.43 -28.57 -2.75
N ASN A 345 1.76 -28.60 -2.89
CA ASN A 345 2.46 -28.33 -4.15
C ASN A 345 2.99 -29.63 -4.76
N TRP A 346 2.33 -30.14 -5.80
CA TRP A 346 2.79 -31.34 -6.53
C TRP A 346 3.83 -30.99 -7.61
N PRO A 347 4.65 -31.96 -8.08
CA PRO A 347 5.73 -31.70 -9.03
C PRO A 347 5.33 -30.92 -10.30
N PRO A 348 4.20 -31.20 -10.98
CA PRO A 348 3.83 -30.45 -12.18
C PRO A 348 3.63 -28.95 -11.94
N LEU A 349 3.04 -28.58 -10.79
CA LEU A 349 2.90 -27.19 -10.38
C LEU A 349 4.28 -26.57 -10.12
N MET A 350 5.12 -27.28 -9.36
CA MET A 350 6.46 -26.81 -9.00
C MET A 350 7.32 -26.56 -10.25
N THR A 351 7.37 -27.52 -11.18
CA THR A 351 8.16 -27.38 -12.41
C THR A 351 7.60 -26.27 -13.29
N GLY A 352 6.27 -26.19 -13.45
CA GLY A 352 5.63 -25.15 -14.24
C GLY A 352 5.89 -23.73 -13.72
N LEU A 353 5.91 -23.52 -12.40
CA LEU A 353 6.25 -22.22 -11.82
C LEU A 353 7.74 -21.88 -11.97
N LEU A 354 8.62 -22.86 -11.83
CA LEU A 354 10.06 -22.64 -12.00
C LEU A 354 10.39 -22.26 -13.46
N GLU A 355 9.74 -22.89 -14.43
CA GLU A 355 9.91 -22.57 -15.86
C GLU A 355 9.22 -21.26 -16.25
N ASN A 356 7.91 -21.15 -15.99
CA ASN A 356 7.09 -20.08 -16.55
C ASN A 356 7.13 -18.79 -15.72
N MET A 357 7.18 -18.90 -14.39
CA MET A 357 7.24 -17.72 -13.52
C MET A 357 8.70 -17.29 -13.30
N LEU A 358 9.57 -18.18 -12.84
CA LEU A 358 10.97 -17.81 -12.51
C LEU A 358 11.92 -17.83 -13.72
N GLY A 359 11.50 -18.40 -14.85
CA GLY A 359 12.25 -18.33 -16.11
C GLY A 359 13.41 -19.32 -16.25
N TYR A 360 13.50 -20.33 -15.38
CA TYR A 360 14.53 -21.37 -15.48
C TYR A 360 14.41 -22.14 -16.80
N LYS A 361 15.55 -22.46 -17.43
CA LYS A 361 15.57 -23.07 -18.77
C LYS A 361 15.71 -24.58 -18.74
N LYS A 362 16.28 -25.12 -17.67
CA LYS A 362 16.40 -26.56 -17.46
C LYS A 362 15.68 -26.91 -16.18
N VAL A 363 14.48 -27.48 -16.27
CA VAL A 363 13.69 -27.92 -15.11
C VAL A 363 13.30 -29.36 -15.31
N GLU A 364 13.68 -30.23 -14.38
CA GLU A 364 13.38 -31.67 -14.46
C GLU A 364 13.05 -32.20 -13.06
N SER A 365 11.99 -32.99 -12.95
CA SER A 365 11.63 -33.72 -11.73
C SER A 365 12.05 -35.19 -11.83
N ASN A 366 12.50 -35.77 -10.73
CA ASN A 366 12.90 -37.17 -10.65
C ASN A 366 12.50 -37.79 -9.30
N GLY A 367 11.85 -38.95 -9.35
CA GLY A 367 11.58 -39.81 -8.18
C GLY A 367 10.29 -39.50 -7.39
N ILE A 368 9.70 -38.32 -7.56
CA ILE A 368 8.66 -37.79 -6.64
C ILE A 368 7.27 -38.46 -6.81
N TYR A 369 7.01 -39.17 -7.91
CA TYR A 369 5.68 -39.72 -8.24
C TYR A 369 5.33 -41.05 -7.53
N ASN A 370 6.17 -41.56 -6.63
CA ASN A 370 5.86 -42.73 -5.80
C ASN A 370 5.91 -42.37 -4.31
N PRO A 371 4.84 -41.78 -3.76
CA PRO A 371 4.76 -41.26 -2.40
C PRO A 371 4.40 -42.38 -1.40
N ILE A 372 5.11 -43.51 -1.44
CA ILE A 372 4.99 -44.56 -0.44
C ILE A 372 6.32 -44.63 0.30
N LYS A 373 6.28 -44.54 1.65
CA LYS A 373 7.43 -44.86 2.51
C LYS A 373 7.92 -46.24 2.10
N ARG A 374 9.06 -46.29 1.40
CA ARG A 374 9.55 -47.54 0.82
C ARG A 374 9.80 -48.50 1.98
N THR A 375 9.17 -49.67 1.97
CA THR A 375 9.55 -50.77 2.85
C THR A 375 10.90 -51.29 2.35
N PHE A 376 11.97 -50.93 3.06
CA PHE A 376 13.36 -51.20 2.67
C PHE A 376 13.76 -52.66 2.90
N THR A 377 13.01 -53.61 2.35
CA THR A 377 13.51 -54.97 2.11
C THR A 377 14.29 -54.95 0.79
N GLY A 378 15.60 -54.63 0.83
CA GLY A 378 16.51 -54.90 -0.29
C GLY A 378 17.32 -53.75 -0.89
N THR A 379 17.17 -52.49 -0.45
CA THR A 379 18.05 -51.41 -0.95
C THR A 379 19.41 -51.44 -0.25
N SER A 380 20.47 -51.46 -1.05
CA SER A 380 21.84 -51.48 -0.55
C SER A 380 22.38 -50.08 -0.23
N ASN A 381 23.35 -50.01 0.68
CA ASN A 381 24.12 -48.78 0.95
C ASN A 381 24.72 -48.19 -0.35
N VAL A 382 25.11 -49.05 -1.30
CA VAL A 382 25.66 -48.64 -2.61
C VAL A 382 24.64 -47.84 -3.42
N GLU A 383 23.37 -48.25 -3.44
CA GLU A 383 22.33 -47.52 -4.17
C GLU A 383 22.10 -46.12 -3.59
N ILE A 384 22.12 -45.99 -2.26
CA ILE A 384 21.93 -44.71 -1.58
C ILE A 384 23.15 -43.80 -1.78
N GLN A 385 24.36 -44.36 -1.70
CA GLN A 385 25.58 -43.63 -2.01
C GLN A 385 25.55 -43.11 -3.46
N ASN A 386 25.14 -43.93 -4.43
CA ASN A 386 24.99 -43.50 -5.83
C ASN A 386 23.99 -42.34 -5.99
N LYS A 387 22.88 -42.34 -5.24
CA LYS A 387 21.91 -41.21 -5.23
C LYS A 387 22.54 -39.94 -4.68
N ILE A 388 23.27 -40.04 -3.57
CA ILE A 388 23.96 -38.91 -2.95
C ILE A 388 25.06 -38.36 -3.88
N ASP A 389 25.84 -39.24 -4.51
CA ASP A 389 26.88 -38.86 -5.47
C ASP A 389 26.28 -38.16 -6.69
N ASN A 390 25.13 -38.63 -7.18
CA ASN A 390 24.39 -37.95 -8.25
C ASN A 390 23.90 -36.56 -7.83
N LEU A 391 23.34 -36.39 -6.63
CA LEU A 391 22.94 -35.08 -6.12
C LEU A 391 24.14 -34.13 -6.00
N ASN A 392 25.26 -34.63 -5.47
CA ASN A 392 26.50 -33.86 -5.37
C ASN A 392 27.07 -33.49 -6.74
N LYS A 393 26.99 -34.39 -7.73
CA LYS A 393 27.36 -34.11 -9.12
C LYS A 393 26.51 -32.99 -9.70
N LEU A 394 25.18 -33.08 -9.61
CA LEU A 394 24.27 -32.04 -10.10
C LEU A 394 24.53 -30.69 -9.40
N TYR A 395 24.75 -30.71 -8.10
CA TYR A 395 25.12 -29.52 -7.33
C TYR A 395 26.44 -28.89 -7.85
N ASN A 396 27.46 -29.70 -8.14
CA ASN A 396 28.73 -29.24 -8.72
C ASN A 396 28.58 -28.69 -10.13
N GLU A 397 27.65 -29.23 -10.92
CA GLU A 397 27.30 -28.72 -12.24
C GLU A 397 26.52 -27.40 -12.18
N GLY A 398 26.22 -26.89 -10.98
CA GLY A 398 25.56 -25.61 -10.76
C GLY A 398 24.03 -25.68 -10.79
N TYR A 399 23.44 -26.88 -10.75
CA TYR A 399 22.00 -27.01 -10.56
C TYR A 399 21.61 -26.61 -9.13
N LYS A 400 20.48 -25.91 -8.99
CA LYS A 400 19.79 -25.84 -7.70
C LYS A 400 18.89 -27.07 -7.58
N LEU A 401 18.80 -27.61 -6.37
CA LEU A 401 18.07 -28.85 -6.11
C LEU A 401 16.99 -28.59 -5.07
N ILE A 402 15.74 -28.81 -5.44
CA ILE A 402 14.60 -28.80 -4.52
C ILE A 402 14.29 -30.27 -4.22
N LEU A 403 14.50 -30.71 -2.98
CA LEU A 403 14.33 -32.09 -2.58
C LEU A 403 12.93 -32.31 -2.01
N MET A 404 12.30 -33.42 -2.37
CA MET A 404 11.14 -33.94 -1.65
C MET A 404 11.64 -34.90 -0.57
N ILE A 405 11.31 -34.58 0.68
CA ILE A 405 11.73 -35.33 1.85
C ILE A 405 10.55 -35.62 2.76
N ASP A 406 10.75 -36.50 3.73
CA ASP A 406 9.95 -36.52 4.94
C ASP A 406 10.53 -35.46 5.90
N SER A 407 9.71 -34.64 6.56
CA SER A 407 10.22 -33.62 7.48
C SER A 407 11.06 -34.19 8.61
N ASP A 408 10.88 -35.46 8.96
CA ASP A 408 11.72 -36.20 9.91
C ASP A 408 13.23 -36.16 9.56
N LEU A 409 13.58 -35.97 8.28
CA LEU A 409 14.96 -35.85 7.85
C LEU A 409 15.64 -34.57 8.41
N ILE A 410 14.84 -33.56 8.74
CA ILE A 410 15.31 -32.21 9.07
C ILE A 410 14.65 -31.60 10.35
N ALA A 411 13.61 -32.22 10.89
CA ALA A 411 13.01 -31.92 12.18
C ALA A 411 12.96 -33.22 12.99
N GLN A 412 13.28 -33.15 14.27
CA GLN A 412 13.20 -34.31 15.15
C GLN A 412 12.33 -33.94 16.34
N ASP A 413 11.04 -33.78 16.08
CA ASP A 413 9.99 -33.73 17.09
C ASP A 413 9.21 -35.04 17.07
N LYS A 414 9.80 -36.03 17.77
CA LYS A 414 9.12 -37.19 18.34
C LYS A 414 8.32 -38.07 17.37
N ASP A 415 8.91 -38.50 16.26
CA ASP A 415 8.53 -39.79 15.70
C ASP A 415 9.74 -40.71 15.54
N THR A 416 9.62 -41.90 16.14
CA THR A 416 10.52 -43.00 15.81
C THR A 416 10.31 -43.33 14.34
N LEU A 417 11.40 -43.58 13.61
CA LEU A 417 11.48 -44.11 12.23
C LEU A 417 10.70 -45.43 11.97
N LYS A 418 9.75 -45.77 12.84
CA LYS A 418 8.86 -46.93 12.86
C LYS A 418 7.41 -46.61 12.46
N ASN A 419 7.00 -45.33 12.38
CA ASN A 419 5.65 -44.96 11.94
C ASN A 419 5.57 -44.86 10.40
N ILE A 420 5.41 -46.01 9.77
CA ILE A 420 5.27 -46.16 8.30
C ILE A 420 3.98 -45.48 7.77
N GLY A 421 3.03 -45.15 8.65
CA GLY A 421 1.72 -44.57 8.30
C GLY A 421 1.61 -43.03 8.37
N GLN A 422 2.61 -42.32 8.90
CA GLN A 422 2.61 -40.85 8.94
C GLN A 422 3.58 -40.35 7.87
N LEU A 423 3.05 -39.82 6.77
CA LEU A 423 3.85 -39.27 5.66
C LEU A 423 3.87 -37.76 5.78
N GLU A 424 5.00 -37.19 6.19
CA GLU A 424 5.15 -35.74 6.31
C GLU A 424 5.93 -35.17 5.11
N TYR A 425 5.31 -35.22 3.93
CA TYR A 425 5.95 -34.72 2.71
C TYR A 425 6.30 -33.25 2.81
N HIS A 426 7.56 -32.94 2.57
CA HIS A 426 8.08 -31.59 2.71
C HIS A 426 9.10 -31.25 1.63
N TRP A 427 8.95 -30.09 1.02
CA TRP A 427 9.90 -29.55 0.04
C TRP A 427 10.97 -28.72 0.74
N VAL A 428 12.22 -28.92 0.33
CA VAL A 428 13.38 -28.17 0.82
C VAL A 428 14.32 -27.79 -0.31
N VAL A 429 15.09 -26.71 -0.17
CA VAL A 429 16.15 -26.37 -1.13
C VAL A 429 17.50 -26.79 -0.56
N LEU A 430 18.28 -27.58 -1.30
CA LEU A 430 19.61 -28.01 -0.90
C LEU A 430 20.62 -26.86 -1.03
N GLU A 431 21.26 -26.49 0.08
CA GLU A 431 22.17 -25.35 0.20
C GLU A 431 23.65 -25.73 0.34
N SER A 432 23.94 -27.03 0.41
CA SER A 432 25.32 -27.53 0.41
C SER A 432 25.39 -28.91 -0.22
N LYS A 433 26.62 -29.32 -0.58
CA LYS A 433 26.91 -30.74 -0.81
C LYS A 433 26.49 -31.57 0.40
N ILE A 434 26.10 -32.81 0.11
CA ILE A 434 25.89 -33.85 1.10
C ILE A 434 27.25 -34.47 1.41
N GLN A 435 27.78 -34.16 2.59
CA GLN A 435 29.06 -34.66 3.07
C GLN A 435 28.85 -35.99 3.78
N ASN A 436 29.72 -36.95 3.51
CA ASN A 436 29.79 -38.20 4.24
C ASN A 436 31.00 -38.16 5.19
N ILE A 437 30.77 -38.33 6.49
CA ILE A 437 31.79 -38.32 7.54
C ILE A 437 31.89 -39.72 8.15
N GLN A 438 33.09 -40.29 8.10
CA GLN A 438 33.42 -41.55 8.77
C GLN A 438 33.39 -41.37 10.28
N ASN A 439 32.74 -42.31 10.98
CA ASN A 439 32.63 -42.38 12.43
C ASN A 439 32.91 -43.82 12.90
N LEU A 440 33.18 -43.99 14.19
CA LEU A 440 33.38 -45.28 14.84
C LEU A 440 32.30 -45.49 15.90
N ASP A 441 31.66 -46.67 15.90
CA ASP A 441 30.73 -47.05 16.95
C ASP A 441 31.48 -47.44 18.24
N THR A 442 30.74 -47.80 19.30
CA THR A 442 31.33 -48.21 20.59
C THR A 442 32.19 -49.48 20.50
N ASN A 443 32.04 -50.25 19.42
CA ASN A 443 32.77 -51.48 19.15
C ASN A 443 33.93 -51.26 18.16
N GLY A 444 34.17 -50.02 17.73
CA GLY A 444 35.22 -49.68 16.75
C GLY A 444 34.84 -49.97 15.29
N ASN A 445 33.57 -50.28 14.99
CA ASN A 445 33.13 -50.46 13.62
C ASN A 445 32.95 -49.11 12.92
N ILE A 446 33.38 -49.03 11.67
CA ILE A 446 33.21 -47.85 10.83
C ILE A 446 31.73 -47.73 10.43
N PHE A 447 31.17 -46.55 10.66
CA PHE A 447 29.88 -46.16 10.10
C PHE A 447 29.94 -44.72 9.57
N TYR A 448 28.99 -44.38 8.71
CA TYR A 448 29.00 -43.13 7.97
C TYR A 448 27.81 -42.26 8.35
N LYS A 449 28.08 -40.96 8.48
CA LYS A 449 27.12 -39.94 8.88
C LYS A 449 27.07 -38.84 7.82
N TYR A 450 25.86 -38.44 7.46
CA TYR A 450 25.65 -37.43 6.42
C TYR A 450 25.32 -36.07 7.02
N TYR A 451 25.87 -35.04 6.39
CA TYR A 451 25.69 -33.64 6.76
C TYR A 451 25.47 -32.78 5.53
N PHE A 452 24.43 -31.95 5.56
CA PHE A 452 24.12 -30.94 4.56
C PHE A 452 23.26 -29.83 5.15
N ASN A 453 23.18 -28.72 4.43
CA ASN A 453 22.31 -27.61 4.76
C ASN A 453 21.13 -27.60 3.78
N VAL A 454 19.96 -27.25 4.29
CA VAL A 454 18.80 -26.96 3.46
C VAL A 454 18.17 -25.65 3.90
N TYR A 455 17.45 -25.00 2.99
CA TYR A 455 16.44 -24.02 3.34
C TYR A 455 15.09 -24.73 3.58
N SER A 456 14.42 -24.33 4.66
CA SER A 456 13.08 -24.74 5.08
C SER A 456 12.51 -23.66 6.03
N TRP A 457 11.20 -23.67 6.32
CA TRP A 457 10.50 -22.96 7.42
C TRP A 457 11.10 -21.62 7.92
N GLY A 458 11.46 -20.69 7.03
CA GLY A 458 11.85 -19.34 7.44
C GLY A 458 13.12 -19.22 8.29
N SER A 459 14.03 -20.21 8.30
CA SER A 459 15.28 -20.12 9.06
C SER A 459 16.53 -20.56 8.27
N LYS A 460 17.66 -19.98 8.72
CA LYS A 460 19.02 -20.26 8.25
C LYS A 460 19.73 -21.35 9.05
N THR A 461 19.13 -21.80 10.15
CA THR A 461 19.75 -22.79 11.03
C THR A 461 19.80 -24.12 10.30
N LYS A 462 20.98 -24.75 10.23
CA LYS A 462 21.17 -26.09 9.68
C LYS A 462 20.14 -27.02 10.32
N TYR A 463 19.17 -27.47 9.54
CA TYR A 463 18.03 -28.24 10.07
C TYR A 463 18.43 -29.66 10.47
N ILE A 464 19.55 -30.16 9.97
CA ILE A 464 20.14 -31.41 10.47
C ILE A 464 20.75 -31.14 11.85
N LYS A 465 19.91 -31.22 12.89
CA LYS A 465 20.32 -31.06 14.30
C LYS A 465 21.27 -32.16 14.77
N LYS A 466 21.25 -33.32 14.10
CA LYS A 466 22.14 -34.46 14.33
C LYS A 466 22.47 -35.11 13.01
N SER A 467 23.72 -35.56 12.86
CA SER A 467 24.14 -36.45 11.77
C SER A 467 23.16 -37.58 11.52
N ILE A 468 22.78 -37.78 10.26
CA ILE A 468 21.88 -38.87 9.84
C ILE A 468 22.68 -40.03 9.24
N THR A 469 22.18 -41.25 9.35
CA THR A 469 22.75 -42.44 8.69
C THR A 469 22.29 -42.52 7.23
N TRP A 470 22.84 -43.48 6.46
CA TRP A 470 22.36 -43.71 5.09
C TRP A 470 20.92 -44.23 5.11
N GLN A 471 20.55 -45.04 6.11
CA GLN A 471 19.18 -45.53 6.28
C GLN A 471 18.21 -44.38 6.53
N ASP A 472 18.59 -43.44 7.39
CA ASP A 472 17.76 -42.25 7.67
C ASP A 472 17.53 -41.43 6.40
N PHE A 473 18.57 -41.21 5.59
CA PHE A 473 18.42 -40.55 4.30
C PHE A 473 17.53 -41.36 3.36
N ALA A 474 17.75 -42.66 3.28
CA ALA A 474 17.04 -43.56 2.38
C ALA A 474 15.54 -43.65 2.65
N HIS A 475 15.14 -43.68 3.93
CA HIS A 475 13.74 -43.73 4.35
C HIS A 475 12.98 -42.43 4.10
N ASN A 476 13.68 -41.30 4.14
CA ASN A 476 13.06 -39.98 4.20
C ASN A 476 13.35 -39.13 2.95
N TYR A 477 13.91 -39.71 1.89
CA TYR A 477 14.18 -39.04 0.62
C TYR A 477 13.36 -39.65 -0.50
N TYR A 478 12.55 -38.81 -1.15
CA TYR A 478 11.61 -39.26 -2.18
C TYR A 478 12.00 -38.83 -3.60
N GLY A 479 12.84 -37.80 -3.74
CA GLY A 479 13.29 -37.34 -5.06
C GLY A 479 13.66 -35.88 -5.07
N TYR A 480 13.76 -35.31 -6.27
CA TYR A 480 14.18 -33.92 -6.44
C TYR A 480 13.61 -33.29 -7.71
N ILE A 481 13.57 -31.96 -7.71
CA ILE A 481 13.50 -31.12 -8.90
C ILE A 481 14.86 -30.44 -9.03
N LYS A 482 15.50 -30.59 -10.21
CA LYS A 482 16.71 -29.84 -10.54
C LYS A 482 16.36 -28.68 -11.45
N ILE A 483 16.98 -27.54 -11.20
CA ILE A 483 16.81 -26.33 -12.00
C ILE A 483 18.15 -25.66 -12.32
N LYS A 484 18.24 -25.06 -13.52
CA LYS A 484 19.40 -24.25 -13.94
C LYS A 484 19.02 -23.18 -14.95
#